data_AF-A0AAU9WC98-F1
#
_entry.id   AF-A0AAU9WC98-F1
#
_cell.length_a   1.000
_cell.length_b   1.000
_cell.length_c   1.000
_cell.angle_alpha   90.00
_cell.angle_beta   90.00
_cell.angle_gamma   90.00
#
_symmetry.space_group_name_H-M   'P 1'
#
loop_
_entity.id
_entity.type
_entity.pdbx_description
1 polymer ?
#
loop_
_entity_poly.entity_id
_entity_poly.type
_entity_poly.pdbx_seq_one_letter_code
_entity_poly.pdbx_strand_id
1 'polypeptide(L)'
;MKVFHAKILHVLLTFGLIAANVVNGSPLQKKLKKANRKDISGNRKTVYGGNANECYRKNFAGNLPPVGLRDPMNFFIKYICQKDYQDDGTHYGTMFDRQFGIPVYSAYTLTEDKVDFKEWTRPKWRQTQGIAEQGSDQIYPSLPFHRGHLAPAHTLSDTGRDGAGFRSTFVYTNAVPQRPAFNSGQWSQYERMIRDYATDHCTKDDGTLYLLTGTSFVNWDPNTDSNFINDPSRAPKLANRDLPEIPAITVPSSLWTAGCCVKGGVAVGSFAVFGNNRVDPKETFTQQVSMVKLHEVIKKDTARDKPTKVKLFPAFRGCMDDANKVTLKLSQPKRRRED
;
A
#
# COMPACT_ATOMS: atom_id res chain seq x y z
N MET A 1 23.39 77.61 8.49
CA MET A 1 22.26 78.41 9.04
C MET A 1 21.19 77.44 9.55
N LYS A 2 20.97 77.45 10.87
CA LYS A 2 19.72 77.17 11.63
C LYS A 2 18.92 75.90 11.24
N VAL A 3 18.93 74.79 11.99
CA VAL A 3 18.36 74.52 13.34
C VAL A 3 16.87 74.88 13.45
N PHE A 4 16.10 73.95 14.06
CA PHE A 4 14.75 74.03 14.69
C PHE A 4 13.65 73.20 13.98
N HIS A 5 12.79 72.38 14.61
CA HIS A 5 12.34 72.22 16.01
C HIS A 5 11.87 70.77 16.26
N ALA A 6 12.13 70.24 17.45
CA ALA A 6 11.48 69.08 18.03
C ALA A 6 10.08 69.43 18.57
N LYS A 7 9.12 68.50 18.52
CA LYS A 7 8.01 68.42 19.48
C LYS A 7 7.72 66.96 19.84
N ILE A 8 7.83 66.71 21.15
CA ILE A 8 7.60 65.48 21.88
C ILE A 8 6.27 65.64 22.66
N LEU A 9 5.42 64.60 22.61
CA LEU A 9 4.53 64.09 23.66
C LEU A 9 3.29 64.90 24.10
N HIS A 10 2.09 64.37 23.80
CA HIS A 10 1.04 63.96 24.75
C HIS A 10 -0.32 63.90 24.03
N VAL A 11 -0.90 62.71 23.82
CA VAL A 11 -2.27 62.34 24.23
C VAL A 11 -2.35 60.80 24.20
N LEU A 12 -2.18 60.19 25.37
CA LEU A 12 -2.71 58.86 25.70
C LEU A 12 -4.06 59.08 26.41
N LEU A 13 -4.95 58.10 26.27
CA LEU A 13 -6.28 57.97 26.89
C LEU A 13 -7.39 58.81 26.25
N THR A 14 -8.18 58.20 25.36
CA THR A 14 -9.50 57.62 25.69
C THR A 14 -10.21 57.23 24.39
N PHE A 15 -10.29 55.93 24.10
CA PHE A 15 -11.47 55.29 23.50
C PHE A 15 -11.30 53.78 23.69
N GLY A 16 -11.71 53.31 24.87
CA GLY A 16 -11.94 51.90 25.13
C GLY A 16 -13.31 51.46 24.59
N LEU A 17 -13.39 50.15 24.35
CA LEU A 17 -14.59 49.32 24.15
C LEU A 17 -15.28 49.37 22.76
N ILE A 18 -14.78 48.53 21.85
CA ILE A 18 -15.67 47.50 21.26
C ILE A 18 -15.03 46.14 21.51
N ALA A 19 -15.76 45.32 22.26
CA ALA A 19 -15.36 43.99 22.68
C ALA A 19 -15.34 42.99 21.51
N ALA A 20 -14.39 42.07 21.61
CA ALA A 20 -14.48 40.65 21.29
C ALA A 20 -15.61 40.20 20.34
N ASN A 21 -15.22 39.78 19.14
CA ASN A 21 -15.38 38.40 18.64
C ASN A 21 -15.18 38.39 17.12
N VAL A 22 -14.27 37.54 16.65
CA VAL A 22 -14.30 36.73 15.41
C VAL A 22 -12.86 36.26 15.17
N VAL A 23 -12.43 35.31 16.01
CA VAL A 23 -11.40 34.34 15.62
C VAL A 23 -12.05 32.97 15.70
N ASN A 24 -12.98 32.74 14.76
CA ASN A 24 -13.42 31.40 14.45
C ASN A 24 -12.92 31.09 13.04
N GLY A 25 -11.65 30.67 12.96
CA GLY A 25 -11.15 29.97 11.79
C GLY A 25 -12.11 28.82 11.45
N SER A 26 -12.31 28.57 10.16
CA SER A 26 -13.29 27.60 9.68
C SER A 26 -13.11 26.22 10.36
N PRO A 27 -14.17 25.40 10.44
CA PRO A 27 -14.06 24.03 10.97
C PRO A 27 -12.91 23.23 10.32
N LEU A 28 -12.59 23.54 9.05
CA LEU A 28 -11.48 22.98 8.30
C LEU A 28 -10.11 23.46 8.82
N GLN A 29 -9.94 24.75 9.10
CA GLN A 29 -8.71 25.31 9.67
C GLN A 29 -8.46 24.82 11.11
N LYS A 30 -9.53 24.63 11.90
CA LYS A 30 -9.42 24.01 13.24
C LYS A 30 -9.04 22.51 13.15
N LYS A 31 -9.52 21.77 12.14
CA LYS A 31 -9.07 20.39 11.86
C LYS A 31 -7.61 20.32 11.42
N LEU A 32 -7.16 21.24 10.56
CA LEU A 32 -5.76 21.34 10.11
C LEU A 32 -4.81 21.73 11.25
N LYS A 33 -5.21 22.65 12.14
CA LYS A 33 -4.41 22.98 13.34
C LYS A 33 -4.36 21.85 14.37
N LYS A 34 -5.41 21.01 14.47
CA LYS A 34 -5.43 19.85 15.37
C LYS A 34 -4.47 18.74 14.93
N ALA A 35 -4.12 18.67 13.64
CA ALA A 35 -3.10 17.77 13.11
C ALA A 35 -1.66 18.15 13.49
N ASN A 36 -1.45 19.32 14.12
CA ASN A 36 -0.11 19.85 14.46
C ASN A 36 0.15 19.97 15.98
N ARG A 37 -0.62 19.28 16.84
CA ARG A 37 -0.21 19.08 18.25
C ARG A 37 0.76 17.91 18.35
N LYS A 38 1.96 18.21 18.85
CA LYS A 38 2.96 17.22 19.26
C LYS A 38 2.35 16.21 20.25
N ASP A 39 2.26 14.98 19.74
CA ASP A 39 2.64 13.69 20.33
C ASP A 39 2.67 13.61 21.87
N ILE A 40 1.64 12.96 22.42
CA ILE A 40 1.70 12.24 23.70
C ILE A 40 1.22 10.82 23.42
N SER A 41 1.91 10.09 22.53
CA SER A 41 1.86 8.63 22.45
C SER A 41 3.04 8.06 21.67
N GLY A 42 4.29 8.32 22.08
CA GLY A 42 5.48 7.50 21.74
C GLY A 42 5.65 7.03 20.29
N ASN A 43 5.12 7.75 19.28
CA ASN A 43 4.88 7.15 17.98
C ASN A 43 6.14 7.29 17.13
N ARG A 44 7.05 6.31 17.24
CA ARG A 44 8.27 6.22 16.41
C ARG A 44 7.91 6.46 14.95
N LYS A 45 8.64 7.36 14.30
CA LYS A 45 8.57 7.69 12.87
C LYS A 45 8.37 6.42 12.03
N THR A 46 7.34 6.38 11.18
CA THR A 46 7.03 5.22 10.32
C THR A 46 7.28 5.47 8.84
N VAL A 47 7.46 6.74 8.45
CA VAL A 47 7.63 7.17 7.06
C VAL A 47 9.05 7.68 6.84
N TYR A 48 9.70 7.15 5.80
CA TYR A 48 11.11 7.40 5.51
C TYR A 48 11.33 7.78 4.05
N GLY A 49 12.35 8.60 3.80
CA GLY A 49 12.80 8.95 2.44
C GLY A 49 13.66 7.87 1.77
N GLY A 50 14.17 6.90 2.54
CA GLY A 50 14.98 5.79 2.04
C GLY A 50 14.56 4.45 2.62
N ASN A 51 14.98 3.36 1.96
CA ASN A 51 14.58 1.98 2.30
C ASN A 51 15.52 1.29 3.30
N ALA A 52 16.48 2.00 3.90
CA ALA A 52 17.50 1.40 4.76
C ALA A 52 16.96 0.90 6.11
N ASN A 53 15.81 1.42 6.56
CA ASN A 53 15.25 1.12 7.88
C ASN A 53 14.91 -0.36 8.03
N GLU A 54 15.36 -0.96 9.12
CA GLU A 54 15.15 -2.37 9.42
C GLU A 54 13.66 -2.74 9.48
N CYS A 55 12.82 -1.89 10.08
CA CYS A 55 11.37 -2.11 10.15
C CYS A 55 10.73 -2.29 8.78
N TYR A 56 11.30 -1.66 7.74
CA TYR A 56 10.85 -1.80 6.37
C TYR A 56 11.43 -3.08 5.77
N ARG A 57 12.76 -3.24 5.85
CA ARG A 57 13.52 -4.31 5.19
C ARG A 57 13.19 -5.72 5.68
N LYS A 58 12.78 -5.89 6.94
CA LYS A 58 12.49 -7.22 7.52
C LYS A 58 11.36 -7.99 6.83
N ASN A 59 10.52 -7.32 6.04
CA ASN A 59 9.39 -7.93 5.34
C ASN A 59 9.75 -8.45 3.94
N PHE A 60 11.04 -8.40 3.58
CA PHE A 60 11.54 -8.80 2.26
C PHE A 60 12.43 -10.03 2.36
N ALA A 61 12.42 -10.83 1.31
CA ALA A 61 13.32 -11.96 1.16
C ALA A 61 14.78 -11.51 1.31
N GLY A 62 15.50 -12.08 2.28
CA GLY A 62 16.88 -11.71 2.61
C GLY A 62 17.08 -10.26 3.04
N ASN A 63 16.03 -9.57 3.51
CA ASN A 63 16.07 -8.15 3.86
C ASN A 63 16.46 -7.22 2.69
N LEU A 64 16.19 -7.64 1.45
CA LEU A 64 16.51 -6.89 0.24
C LEU A 64 15.23 -6.53 -0.53
N PRO A 65 14.80 -5.25 -0.49
CA PRO A 65 13.63 -4.79 -1.24
C PRO A 65 13.78 -4.93 -2.77
N PRO A 66 12.66 -4.99 -3.52
CA PRO A 66 12.67 -4.92 -4.97
C PRO A 66 13.45 -3.71 -5.49
N VAL A 67 14.13 -3.90 -6.62
CA VAL A 67 14.86 -2.83 -7.32
C VAL A 67 14.25 -2.56 -8.69
N GLY A 68 14.31 -1.29 -9.10
CA GLY A 68 13.91 -0.86 -10.45
C GLY A 68 12.41 -0.62 -10.64
N LEU A 69 11.58 -0.59 -9.59
CA LEU A 69 10.15 -0.23 -9.71
C LEU A 69 9.90 1.29 -9.69
N ARG A 70 10.75 2.07 -9.01
CA ARG A 70 10.87 3.54 -9.10
C ARG A 70 12.32 3.94 -8.87
N ASP A 71 12.71 5.16 -9.23
CA ASP A 71 14.00 5.70 -8.84
C ASP A 71 14.05 5.89 -7.30
N PRO A 72 15.03 5.28 -6.60
CA PRO A 72 15.21 5.53 -5.16
C PRO A 72 15.59 6.98 -4.82
N MET A 73 16.06 7.77 -5.79
CA MET A 73 16.35 9.20 -5.63
C MET A 73 15.12 10.10 -5.83
N ASN A 74 14.00 9.55 -6.28
CA ASN A 74 12.77 10.30 -6.48
C ASN A 74 12.17 10.71 -5.11
N PHE A 75 12.12 12.01 -4.84
CA PHE A 75 11.66 12.57 -3.56
C PHE A 75 10.17 12.36 -3.26
N PHE A 76 9.35 12.01 -4.27
CA PHE A 76 7.96 11.61 -4.08
C PHE A 76 7.83 10.24 -3.43
N ILE A 77 8.86 9.40 -3.56
CA ILE A 77 8.87 8.06 -2.99
C ILE A 77 9.05 8.12 -1.48
N LYS A 78 8.24 7.32 -0.79
CA LYS A 78 8.34 7.09 0.64
C LYS A 78 8.32 5.60 0.95
N TYR A 79 9.08 5.21 1.96
CA TYR A 79 9.13 3.86 2.48
C TYR A 79 8.47 3.86 3.84
N ILE A 80 7.44 3.03 4.00
CA ILE A 80 6.54 3.07 5.16
C ILE A 80 6.63 1.74 5.91
N CYS A 81 6.91 1.83 7.20
CA CYS A 81 6.81 0.73 8.14
C CYS A 81 5.38 0.67 8.70
N GLN A 82 4.55 -0.20 8.13
CA GLN A 82 3.12 -0.25 8.42
C GLN A 82 2.86 -1.03 9.71
N LYS A 83 2.19 -0.39 10.66
CA LYS A 83 1.97 -0.90 12.02
C LYS A 83 0.56 -0.57 12.51
N ASP A 84 0.10 -1.29 13.54
CA ASP A 84 -1.06 -0.86 14.30
C ASP A 84 -0.68 0.27 15.28
N TYR A 85 -1.67 1.02 15.78
CA TYR A 85 -1.45 2.07 16.79
C TYR A 85 -1.47 1.52 18.23
N GLN A 86 -1.99 0.30 18.45
CA GLN A 86 -2.14 -0.29 19.79
C GLN A 86 -1.07 -1.34 20.11
N ASP A 87 -0.33 -1.81 19.11
CA ASP A 87 0.74 -2.80 19.27
C ASP A 87 2.02 -2.29 18.61
N ASP A 88 3.15 -2.53 19.27
CA ASP A 88 4.46 -2.14 18.78
C ASP A 88 4.99 -3.18 17.81
N GLY A 89 5.02 -2.85 16.52
CA GLY A 89 5.64 -3.72 15.53
C GLY A 89 5.20 -3.41 14.11
N THR A 90 6.14 -3.46 13.17
CA THR A 90 5.80 -3.41 11.74
C THR A 90 5.37 -4.78 11.25
N HIS A 91 4.21 -4.85 10.59
CA HIS A 91 3.66 -6.09 10.04
C HIS A 91 3.95 -6.25 8.54
N TYR A 92 4.16 -5.14 7.83
CA TYR A 92 4.50 -5.12 6.41
C TYR A 92 5.18 -3.81 6.01
N GLY A 93 5.89 -3.82 4.88
CA GLY A 93 6.55 -2.64 4.32
C GLY A 93 5.84 -2.14 3.07
N THR A 94 5.59 -0.84 2.94
CA THR A 94 5.00 -0.26 1.72
C THR A 94 5.97 0.73 1.07
N MET A 95 6.21 0.59 -0.22
CA MET A 95 6.79 1.66 -1.05
C MET A 95 5.64 2.48 -1.62
N PHE A 96 5.56 3.76 -1.27
CA PHE A 96 4.45 4.64 -1.58
C PHE A 96 4.89 5.79 -2.48
N ASP A 97 4.09 6.07 -3.51
CA ASP A 97 4.36 7.12 -4.47
C ASP A 97 3.42 8.31 -4.24
N ARG A 98 3.96 9.37 -3.62
CA ARG A 98 3.18 10.58 -3.30
C ARG A 98 2.73 11.34 -4.55
N GLN A 99 3.40 11.15 -5.69
CA GLN A 99 2.98 11.79 -6.94
C GLN A 99 1.63 11.25 -7.42
N PHE A 100 1.39 9.95 -7.20
CA PHE A 100 0.15 9.29 -7.61
C PHE A 100 -0.84 9.05 -6.47
N GLY A 101 -0.39 9.22 -5.23
CA GLY A 101 -1.19 9.00 -4.02
C GLY A 101 -1.59 7.54 -3.79
N ILE A 102 -0.80 6.61 -4.34
CA ILE A 102 -1.03 5.16 -4.25
C ILE A 102 0.29 4.42 -3.97
N PRO A 103 0.23 3.24 -3.34
CA PRO A 103 1.40 2.40 -3.20
C PRO A 103 1.91 1.85 -4.53
N VAL A 104 3.23 1.80 -4.68
CA VAL A 104 3.93 1.07 -5.73
C VAL A 104 3.81 -0.43 -5.45
N TYR A 105 4.10 -0.82 -4.20
CA TYR A 105 3.89 -2.17 -3.68
C TYR A 105 3.85 -2.20 -2.15
N SER A 106 3.26 -3.25 -1.60
CA SER A 106 3.40 -3.68 -0.21
C SER A 106 4.06 -5.07 -0.15
N ALA A 107 4.94 -5.26 0.83
CA ALA A 107 5.71 -6.48 1.06
C ALA A 107 5.41 -7.05 2.45
N TYR A 108 5.07 -8.33 2.50
CA TYR A 108 4.64 -9.01 3.72
C TYR A 108 5.01 -10.49 3.68
N THR A 109 5.03 -11.13 4.84
CA THR A 109 5.53 -12.49 5.01
C THR A 109 4.58 -13.36 5.79
N LEU A 110 4.49 -14.64 5.43
CA LEU A 110 3.79 -15.66 6.20
C LEU A 110 4.78 -16.75 6.62
N THR A 111 4.64 -17.19 7.86
CA THR A 111 5.40 -18.25 8.52
C THR A 111 4.41 -19.20 9.20
N GLU A 112 4.84 -20.37 9.67
CA GLU A 112 3.93 -21.38 10.20
C GLU A 112 3.09 -20.88 11.39
N ASP A 113 3.64 -19.96 12.18
CA ASP A 113 2.97 -19.29 13.31
C ASP A 113 2.01 -18.15 12.90
N LYS A 114 1.81 -17.90 11.60
CA LYS A 114 1.07 -16.74 11.05
C LYS A 114 0.10 -17.12 9.94
N VAL A 115 -0.35 -18.36 9.91
CA VAL A 115 -1.26 -18.91 8.88
C VAL A 115 -2.55 -19.49 9.47
N ASP A 116 -2.83 -19.25 10.75
CA ASP A 116 -4.14 -19.51 11.37
C ASP A 116 -5.04 -18.29 11.17
N PHE A 117 -5.47 -18.05 9.94
CA PHE A 117 -6.19 -16.82 9.56
C PHE A 117 -7.52 -16.65 10.32
N LYS A 118 -7.68 -15.47 10.93
CA LYS A 118 -8.80 -15.13 11.82
C LYS A 118 -9.74 -14.08 11.22
N GLU A 119 -10.99 -14.13 11.68
CA GLU A 119 -11.97 -13.08 11.44
C GLU A 119 -11.88 -12.02 12.54
N TRP A 120 -11.88 -10.75 12.15
CA TRP A 120 -11.81 -9.61 13.06
C TRP A 120 -12.84 -8.57 12.69
N THR A 121 -13.32 -7.82 13.69
CA THR A 121 -14.17 -6.66 13.43
C THR A 121 -13.40 -5.62 12.61
N ARG A 122 -13.97 -5.23 11.48
CA ARG A 122 -13.40 -4.23 10.58
C ARG A 122 -13.19 -2.88 11.29
N PRO A 123 -11.96 -2.36 11.41
CA PRO A 123 -11.71 -1.04 11.98
C PRO A 123 -12.04 0.06 10.97
N LYS A 124 -12.05 1.31 11.46
CA LYS A 124 -12.07 2.49 10.60
C LYS A 124 -10.76 2.63 9.83
N TRP A 125 -10.85 3.17 8.62
CA TRP A 125 -9.68 3.54 7.84
C TRP A 125 -8.95 4.73 8.45
N ARG A 126 -7.63 4.73 8.34
CA ARG A 126 -6.77 5.75 8.95
C ARG A 126 -5.82 6.33 7.92
N GLN A 127 -5.48 7.60 8.09
CA GLN A 127 -4.40 8.22 7.32
C GLN A 127 -3.06 7.89 7.97
N THR A 128 -2.04 7.67 7.14
CA THR A 128 -0.65 7.55 7.59
C THR A 128 -0.09 8.95 7.86
N GLN A 129 0.32 9.22 9.10
CA GLN A 129 0.94 10.50 9.46
C GLN A 129 2.22 10.75 8.64
N GLY A 130 2.39 11.97 8.12
CA GLY A 130 3.53 12.35 7.30
C GLY A 130 3.34 12.11 5.79
N ILE A 131 2.18 11.65 5.36
CA ILE A 131 1.78 11.57 3.93
C ILE A 131 0.52 12.40 3.75
N ALA A 132 0.57 13.50 2.99
CA ALA A 132 -0.64 14.29 2.70
C ALA A 132 -1.39 13.71 1.48
N GLU A 133 -0.63 13.27 0.48
CA GLU A 133 -1.09 12.77 -0.81
C GLU A 133 -1.46 11.29 -0.71
N GLN A 134 -2.54 10.98 -0.01
CA GLN A 134 -3.08 9.63 0.13
C GLN A 134 -4.60 9.66 0.04
N GLY A 135 -5.21 8.48 -0.03
CA GLY A 135 -6.66 8.37 0.05
C GLY A 135 -7.25 8.91 1.36
N SER A 136 -8.56 9.13 1.33
CA SER A 136 -9.34 9.58 2.49
C SER A 136 -10.79 9.11 2.37
N ASP A 137 -11.56 9.16 3.45
CA ASP A 137 -12.98 8.82 3.39
C ASP A 137 -13.74 9.74 2.43
N GLN A 138 -13.30 10.99 2.30
CA GLN A 138 -13.95 12.01 1.49
C GLN A 138 -13.84 11.75 -0.02
N ILE A 139 -12.76 11.12 -0.49
CA ILE A 139 -12.62 10.75 -1.91
C ILE A 139 -13.12 9.32 -2.19
N TYR A 140 -13.42 8.55 -1.15
CA TYR A 140 -14.11 7.26 -1.22
C TYR A 140 -15.52 7.31 -0.57
N PRO A 141 -16.40 8.26 -0.93
CA PRO A 141 -17.69 8.37 -0.24
C PRO A 141 -18.66 7.23 -0.61
N SER A 142 -18.50 6.57 -1.78
CA SER A 142 -19.10 5.27 -2.16
C SER A 142 -18.68 4.89 -3.61
N LEU A 143 -19.38 3.94 -4.27
CA LEU A 143 -19.11 3.42 -5.62
C LEU A 143 -18.68 4.52 -6.63
N PRO A 144 -17.80 4.22 -7.62
CA PRO A 144 -17.60 2.90 -8.21
C PRO A 144 -16.27 2.21 -7.83
N PHE A 145 -15.67 2.57 -6.70
CA PHE A 145 -14.40 2.00 -6.25
C PHE A 145 -14.46 1.49 -4.81
N HIS A 146 -13.86 0.33 -4.60
CA HIS A 146 -13.48 -0.15 -3.29
C HIS A 146 -12.08 0.39 -2.92
N ARG A 147 -11.80 0.40 -1.61
CA ARG A 147 -10.46 0.58 -1.06
C ARG A 147 -9.75 -0.78 -1.13
N GLY A 148 -9.16 -1.09 -2.28
CA GLY A 148 -8.50 -2.36 -2.54
C GLY A 148 -7.16 -2.44 -1.82
N HIS A 149 -6.99 -3.40 -0.93
CA HIS A 149 -5.76 -3.56 -0.16
C HIS A 149 -4.64 -4.13 -1.02
N LEU A 150 -3.39 -3.73 -0.78
CA LEU A 150 -2.22 -4.42 -1.34
C LEU A 150 -1.75 -5.54 -0.41
N ALA A 151 -1.49 -5.23 0.86
CA ALA A 151 -1.36 -6.24 1.91
C ALA A 151 -2.78 -6.58 2.41
N PRO A 152 -3.34 -7.77 2.10
CA PRO A 152 -4.74 -8.05 2.37
C PRO A 152 -5.00 -8.25 3.85
N ALA A 153 -6.09 -7.67 4.36
CA ALA A 153 -6.43 -7.70 5.78
C ALA A 153 -6.52 -9.14 6.34
N HIS A 154 -7.25 -10.02 5.64
CA HIS A 154 -7.40 -11.42 6.05
C HIS A 154 -6.11 -12.23 5.92
N THR A 155 -5.15 -11.81 5.08
CA THR A 155 -3.85 -12.47 4.99
C THR A 155 -2.93 -12.10 6.16
N LEU A 156 -3.12 -10.92 6.77
CA LEU A 156 -2.37 -10.50 7.95
C LEU A 156 -3.15 -10.66 9.27
N SER A 157 -4.27 -11.40 9.24
CA SER A 157 -5.16 -11.51 10.39
C SER A 157 -4.58 -12.29 11.58
N ASP A 158 -3.58 -13.13 11.33
CA ASP A 158 -2.88 -13.91 12.35
C ASP A 158 -1.49 -13.34 12.66
N THR A 159 -1.24 -12.07 12.31
CA THR A 159 0.04 -11.42 12.60
C THR A 159 -0.11 -10.41 13.74
N GLY A 160 0.80 -10.45 14.71
CA GLY A 160 0.75 -9.59 15.89
C GLY A 160 -0.33 -9.99 16.90
N ARG A 161 -0.37 -9.28 18.04
CA ARG A 161 -1.31 -9.60 19.13
C ARG A 161 -2.71 -9.06 18.83
N ASP A 162 -3.73 -9.83 19.21
CA ASP A 162 -5.14 -9.44 19.19
C ASP A 162 -5.62 -8.85 17.86
N GLY A 163 -5.09 -9.29 16.71
CA GLY A 163 -5.47 -8.77 15.39
C GLY A 163 -4.77 -7.47 14.99
N ALA A 164 -3.62 -7.13 15.60
CA ALA A 164 -2.82 -5.96 15.25
C ALA A 164 -2.46 -5.92 13.76
N GLY A 165 -2.03 -7.06 13.19
CA GLY A 165 -1.75 -7.22 11.78
C GLY A 165 -2.94 -6.86 10.89
N PHE A 166 -4.11 -7.43 11.17
CA PHE A 166 -5.36 -7.09 10.49
C PHE A 166 -5.61 -5.58 10.53
N ARG A 167 -5.59 -4.96 11.72
CA ARG A 167 -5.85 -3.53 11.90
C ARG A 167 -4.83 -2.63 11.19
N SER A 168 -3.57 -3.07 11.12
CA SER A 168 -2.50 -2.34 10.44
C SER A 168 -2.72 -2.18 8.93
N THR A 169 -3.59 -3.01 8.32
CA THR A 169 -3.89 -2.95 6.88
C THR A 169 -4.88 -1.85 6.49
N PHE A 170 -5.68 -1.34 7.44
CA PHE A 170 -6.72 -0.32 7.21
C PHE A 170 -6.15 1.10 7.22
N VAL A 171 -5.16 1.33 6.37
CA VAL A 171 -4.53 2.63 6.12
C VAL A 171 -4.55 2.94 4.64
N TYR A 172 -4.81 4.20 4.27
CA TYR A 172 -4.95 4.55 2.85
C TYR A 172 -3.67 4.39 2.03
N THR A 173 -2.50 4.38 2.68
CA THR A 173 -1.23 4.09 2.01
C THR A 173 -1.06 2.62 1.63
N ASN A 174 -1.92 1.71 2.13
CA ASN A 174 -1.98 0.30 1.73
C ASN A 174 -3.14 0.02 0.76
N ALA A 175 -3.82 1.05 0.24
CA ALA A 175 -5.00 0.88 -0.59
C ALA A 175 -4.97 1.68 -1.88
N VAL A 176 -5.70 1.16 -2.87
CA VAL A 176 -5.92 1.80 -4.17
C VAL A 176 -7.40 1.79 -4.57
N PRO A 177 -7.81 2.70 -5.47
CA PRO A 177 -9.13 2.61 -6.08
C PRO A 177 -9.21 1.33 -6.91
N GLN A 178 -9.94 0.34 -6.41
CA GLN A 178 -10.09 -0.96 -7.08
C GLN A 178 -11.55 -1.17 -7.47
N ARG A 179 -11.80 -1.64 -8.68
CA ARG A 179 -13.15 -1.92 -9.18
C ARG A 179 -13.80 -3.03 -8.35
N PRO A 180 -15.08 -2.91 -7.96
CA PRO A 180 -15.77 -3.90 -7.13
C PRO A 180 -15.70 -5.34 -7.66
N ALA A 181 -15.98 -5.53 -8.95
CA ALA A 181 -15.94 -6.83 -9.62
C ALA A 181 -14.55 -7.47 -9.57
N PHE A 182 -13.49 -6.66 -9.64
CA PHE A 182 -12.12 -7.13 -9.52
C PHE A 182 -11.77 -7.45 -8.06
N ASN A 183 -11.93 -6.48 -7.15
CA ASN A 183 -11.58 -6.60 -5.73
C ASN A 183 -12.31 -7.76 -5.04
N SER A 184 -13.64 -7.76 -5.07
CA SER A 184 -14.46 -8.74 -4.35
C SER A 184 -14.66 -10.03 -5.15
N GLY A 185 -14.37 -10.02 -6.46
CA GLY A 185 -14.49 -11.17 -7.34
C GLY A 185 -13.18 -11.94 -7.49
N GLN A 186 -12.57 -11.84 -8.67
CA GLN A 186 -11.43 -12.68 -9.04
C GLN A 186 -10.18 -12.43 -8.17
N TRP A 187 -9.93 -11.18 -7.76
CA TRP A 187 -8.76 -10.85 -6.94
C TRP A 187 -8.81 -11.52 -5.56
N SER A 188 -9.98 -11.46 -4.88
CA SER A 188 -10.16 -12.10 -3.58
C SER A 188 -10.01 -13.62 -3.62
N GLN A 189 -10.33 -14.26 -4.76
CA GLN A 189 -10.14 -15.69 -4.96
C GLN A 189 -8.65 -16.05 -5.00
N TYR A 190 -7.82 -15.28 -5.70
CA TYR A 190 -6.37 -15.49 -5.69
C TYR A 190 -5.74 -15.18 -4.33
N GLU A 191 -6.21 -14.15 -3.62
CA GLU A 191 -5.78 -13.92 -2.23
C GLU A 191 -6.08 -15.14 -1.33
N ARG A 192 -7.22 -15.82 -1.54
CA ARG A 192 -7.54 -17.07 -0.85
C ARG A 192 -6.60 -18.20 -1.25
N MET A 193 -6.40 -18.44 -2.54
CA MET A 193 -5.51 -19.51 -3.02
C MET A 193 -4.05 -19.32 -2.55
N ILE A 194 -3.61 -18.06 -2.37
CA ILE A 194 -2.30 -17.75 -1.79
C ILE A 194 -2.25 -18.14 -0.30
N ARG A 195 -3.32 -17.85 0.46
CA ARG A 195 -3.43 -18.26 1.86
C ARG A 195 -3.44 -19.79 2.00
N ASP A 196 -4.22 -20.47 1.17
CA ASP A 196 -4.26 -21.93 1.08
C ASP A 196 -2.87 -22.52 0.80
N TYR A 197 -2.14 -21.98 -0.19
CA TYR A 197 -0.77 -22.38 -0.48
C TYR A 197 0.20 -22.11 0.69
N ALA A 198 0.03 -21.00 1.41
CA ALA A 198 0.81 -20.71 2.60
C ALA A 198 0.61 -21.79 3.67
N THR A 199 -0.64 -22.04 4.05
CA THR A 199 -1.04 -22.98 5.10
C THR A 199 -0.68 -24.43 4.78
N ASP A 200 -0.97 -24.89 3.57
CA ASP A 200 -0.90 -26.31 3.23
C ASP A 200 0.48 -26.74 2.72
N HIS A 201 1.30 -25.81 2.25
CA HIS A 201 2.54 -26.14 1.56
C HIS A 201 3.74 -25.29 1.99
N CYS A 202 3.67 -23.98 1.77
CA CYS A 202 4.89 -23.18 1.84
C CYS A 202 5.46 -23.09 3.24
N THR A 203 4.62 -22.79 4.24
CA THR A 203 5.11 -22.53 5.60
C THR A 203 5.43 -23.78 6.38
N LYS A 204 5.15 -24.97 5.84
CA LYS A 204 5.54 -26.25 6.45
C LYS A 204 7.06 -26.39 6.48
N ASP A 205 7.58 -27.10 7.48
CA ASP A 205 9.02 -27.37 7.63
C ASP A 205 9.85 -26.08 7.63
N ASP A 206 9.45 -25.12 8.48
CA ASP A 206 10.11 -23.81 8.65
C ASP A 206 10.22 -22.96 7.38
N GLY A 207 9.28 -23.13 6.44
CA GLY A 207 9.22 -22.29 5.25
C GLY A 207 8.68 -20.89 5.52
N THR A 208 9.19 -19.92 4.77
CA THR A 208 8.69 -18.54 4.77
C THR A 208 8.17 -18.19 3.38
N LEU A 209 6.91 -17.76 3.31
CA LEU A 209 6.33 -17.19 2.10
C LEU A 209 6.53 -15.68 2.09
N TYR A 210 7.36 -15.19 1.18
CA TYR A 210 7.53 -13.76 0.91
C TYR A 210 6.58 -13.32 -0.20
N LEU A 211 5.80 -12.27 0.05
CA LEU A 211 4.79 -11.76 -0.86
C LEU A 211 5.04 -10.29 -1.18
N LEU A 212 4.87 -9.95 -2.45
CA LEU A 212 4.86 -8.59 -2.97
C LEU A 212 3.57 -8.41 -3.73
N THR A 213 2.72 -7.48 -3.29
CA THR A 213 1.57 -7.04 -4.09
C THR A 213 1.80 -5.62 -4.53
N GLY A 214 1.67 -5.34 -5.82
CA GLY A 214 1.95 -4.04 -6.41
C GLY A 214 0.93 -3.59 -7.43
N THR A 215 1.10 -2.33 -7.84
CA THR A 215 0.27 -1.68 -8.84
C THR A 215 1.05 -1.51 -10.15
N SER A 216 0.32 -1.31 -11.24
CA SER A 216 0.90 -0.97 -12.55
C SER A 216 -0.09 -0.15 -13.39
N PHE A 217 0.45 0.62 -14.33
CA PHE A 217 -0.32 1.30 -15.38
C PHE A 217 -0.41 0.50 -16.68
N VAL A 218 0.00 -0.77 -16.67
CA VAL A 218 -0.14 -1.68 -17.80
C VAL A 218 -1.46 -2.44 -17.70
N ASN A 219 -2.22 -2.49 -18.80
CA ASN A 219 -3.28 -3.47 -19.02
C ASN A 219 -2.69 -4.62 -19.84
N TRP A 220 -3.01 -5.86 -19.50
CA TRP A 220 -2.47 -7.02 -20.19
C TRP A 220 -3.50 -8.14 -20.24
N ASP A 221 -3.69 -8.72 -21.42
CA ASP A 221 -4.37 -10.00 -21.61
C ASP A 221 -3.32 -11.09 -21.73
N PRO A 222 -3.11 -11.93 -20.70
CA PRO A 222 -2.11 -12.97 -20.74
C PRO A 222 -2.40 -14.08 -21.76
N ASN A 223 -3.64 -14.20 -22.27
CA ASN A 223 -4.00 -15.24 -23.23
C ASN A 223 -3.52 -14.92 -24.64
N THR A 224 -3.52 -13.64 -25.00
CA THR A 224 -3.06 -13.15 -26.31
C THR A 224 -1.68 -12.49 -26.26
N ASP A 225 -1.13 -12.33 -25.05
CA ASP A 225 0.06 -11.52 -24.73
C ASP A 225 -0.03 -10.04 -25.17
N SER A 226 -1.25 -9.58 -25.47
CA SER A 226 -1.52 -8.19 -25.86
C SER A 226 -1.51 -7.28 -24.63
N ASN A 227 -0.87 -6.13 -24.74
CA ASN A 227 -0.73 -5.18 -23.65
C ASN A 227 -0.93 -3.73 -24.12
N PHE A 228 -1.49 -2.91 -23.23
CA PHE A 228 -1.70 -1.48 -23.43
C PHE A 228 -1.24 -0.71 -22.19
N ILE A 229 -0.38 0.28 -22.40
CA ILE A 229 0.27 1.04 -21.33
C ILE A 229 -0.43 2.38 -21.19
N ASN A 230 -1.00 2.64 -20.02
CA ASN A 230 -1.56 3.94 -19.70
C ASN A 230 -0.46 4.90 -19.25
N ASP A 231 -0.48 6.13 -19.76
CA ASP A 231 0.35 7.22 -19.24
C ASP A 231 -0.13 7.56 -17.80
N PRO A 232 0.71 7.38 -16.76
CA PRO A 232 0.35 7.65 -15.37
C PRO A 232 -0.09 9.10 -15.13
N SER A 233 0.41 10.05 -15.93
CA SER A 233 0.04 11.46 -15.84
C SER A 233 -1.39 11.74 -16.31
N ARG A 234 -1.91 10.89 -17.21
CA ARG A 234 -3.27 10.96 -17.78
C ARG A 234 -4.21 9.88 -17.23
N ALA A 235 -3.72 9.03 -16.34
CA ALA A 235 -4.51 7.97 -15.73
C ALA A 235 -5.70 8.58 -14.95
N PRO A 236 -6.85 7.88 -14.91
CA PRO A 236 -8.01 8.36 -14.15
C PRO A 236 -7.64 8.65 -12.69
N LYS A 237 -8.24 9.71 -12.14
CA LYS A 237 -8.06 10.10 -10.75
C LYS A 237 -9.36 9.88 -9.99
N LEU A 238 -9.26 9.33 -8.78
CA LEU A 238 -10.33 9.35 -7.79
C LEU A 238 -10.22 10.65 -6.99
N ALA A 239 -11.26 11.48 -7.05
CA ALA A 239 -11.33 12.78 -6.42
C ALA A 239 -12.76 13.05 -5.94
N ASN A 240 -12.90 13.94 -4.96
CA ASN A 240 -14.19 14.53 -4.62
C ASN A 240 -14.27 15.92 -5.26
N ARG A 241 -15.20 16.12 -6.20
CA ARG A 241 -15.34 17.38 -6.94
C ARG A 241 -15.82 18.53 -6.06
N ASP A 242 -16.55 18.22 -5.00
CA ASP A 242 -17.08 19.21 -4.05
C ASP A 242 -16.04 19.61 -2.99
N LEU A 243 -14.94 18.84 -2.88
CA LEU A 243 -13.84 19.06 -1.94
C LEU A 243 -12.48 19.07 -2.68
N PRO A 244 -12.24 20.05 -3.57
CA PRO A 244 -11.04 20.09 -4.42
C PRO A 244 -9.73 20.27 -3.63
N GLU A 245 -9.79 20.69 -2.36
CA GLU A 245 -8.64 20.78 -1.47
C GLU A 245 -8.13 19.41 -1.00
N ILE A 246 -8.94 18.35 -1.14
CA ILE A 246 -8.54 17.00 -0.77
C ILE A 246 -7.79 16.37 -1.94
N PRO A 247 -6.54 15.89 -1.74
CA PRO A 247 -5.75 15.33 -2.81
C PRO A 247 -6.48 14.21 -3.55
N ALA A 248 -6.55 14.33 -4.88
CA ALA A 248 -6.96 13.24 -5.74
C ALA A 248 -5.87 12.16 -5.78
N ILE A 249 -6.28 10.89 -5.88
CA ILE A 249 -5.35 9.76 -6.03
C ILE A 249 -5.57 9.07 -7.37
N THR A 250 -4.54 8.39 -7.85
CA THR A 250 -4.58 7.75 -9.17
C THR A 250 -5.25 6.39 -9.10
N VAL A 251 -6.03 6.06 -10.12
CA VAL A 251 -6.60 4.73 -10.31
C VAL A 251 -5.56 3.89 -11.09
N PRO A 252 -4.98 2.83 -10.51
CA PRO A 252 -4.04 1.97 -11.23
C PRO A 252 -4.78 1.16 -12.31
N SER A 253 -4.05 0.75 -13.35
CA SER A 253 -4.61 -0.06 -14.45
C SER A 253 -4.70 -1.53 -14.10
N SER A 254 -3.78 -2.03 -13.27
CA SER A 254 -3.72 -3.42 -12.86
C SER A 254 -3.07 -3.57 -11.48
N LEU A 255 -3.31 -4.73 -10.87
CA LEU A 255 -2.62 -5.21 -9.69
C LEU A 255 -1.89 -6.51 -10.04
N TRP A 256 -0.83 -6.78 -9.30
CA TRP A 256 -0.09 -8.04 -9.40
C TRP A 256 0.39 -8.47 -8.02
N THR A 257 0.49 -9.78 -7.81
CA THR A 257 1.13 -10.37 -6.64
C THR A 257 2.19 -11.36 -7.08
N ALA A 258 3.40 -11.22 -6.55
CA ALA A 258 4.49 -12.16 -6.72
C ALA A 258 4.79 -12.83 -5.37
N GLY A 259 4.91 -14.16 -5.36
CA GLY A 259 5.22 -14.94 -4.18
C GLY A 259 6.49 -15.75 -4.36
N CYS A 260 7.29 -15.85 -3.30
CA CYS A 260 8.42 -16.74 -3.23
C CYS A 260 8.45 -17.48 -1.89
N CYS A 261 8.39 -18.81 -1.97
CA CYS A 261 8.52 -19.71 -0.85
C CYS A 261 9.99 -20.08 -0.65
N VAL A 262 10.52 -19.85 0.55
CA VAL A 262 11.93 -20.10 0.88
C VAL A 262 12.02 -21.03 2.08
N LYS A 263 12.81 -22.10 1.95
CA LYS A 263 13.14 -23.05 3.04
C LYS A 263 14.66 -23.17 3.13
N GLY A 264 15.23 -23.03 4.32
CA GLY A 264 16.69 -23.12 4.51
C GLY A 264 17.51 -22.17 3.63
N GLY A 265 16.98 -21.00 3.27
CA GLY A 265 17.64 -20.04 2.37
C GLY A 265 17.57 -20.38 0.88
N VAL A 266 16.84 -21.43 0.49
CA VAL A 266 16.63 -21.85 -0.89
C VAL A 266 15.19 -21.57 -1.30
N ALA A 267 14.99 -20.99 -2.49
CA ALA A 267 13.66 -20.86 -3.07
C ALA A 267 13.16 -22.23 -3.52
N VAL A 268 12.04 -22.67 -2.95
CA VAL A 268 11.42 -23.98 -3.22
C VAL A 268 10.05 -23.86 -3.90
N GLY A 269 9.58 -22.63 -4.08
CA GLY A 269 8.31 -22.35 -4.74
C GLY A 269 8.21 -20.89 -5.15
N SER A 270 7.57 -20.62 -6.29
CA SER A 270 7.33 -19.27 -6.77
C SER A 270 6.04 -19.21 -7.59
N PHE A 271 5.38 -18.07 -7.58
CA PHE A 271 4.20 -17.82 -8.39
C PHE A 271 4.01 -16.32 -8.64
N ALA A 272 3.26 -16.00 -9.69
CA ALA A 272 2.79 -14.65 -9.97
C ALA A 272 1.30 -14.68 -10.31
N VAL A 273 0.58 -13.66 -9.88
CA VAL A 273 -0.82 -13.40 -10.25
C VAL A 273 -0.88 -11.98 -10.80
N PHE A 274 -1.65 -11.79 -11.87
CA PHE A 274 -1.90 -10.48 -12.47
C PHE A 274 -3.40 -10.32 -12.72
N GLY A 275 -3.91 -9.09 -12.61
CA GLY A 275 -5.28 -8.75 -13.04
C GLY A 275 -5.47 -7.27 -13.32
N ASN A 276 -6.25 -6.96 -14.37
CA ASN A 276 -6.63 -5.61 -14.76
C ASN A 276 -7.78 -5.07 -13.90
N ASN A 277 -7.67 -3.79 -13.55
CA ASN A 277 -8.64 -3.05 -12.73
C ASN A 277 -9.84 -2.56 -13.55
N ARG A 278 -10.60 -3.50 -14.13
CA ARG A 278 -11.70 -3.25 -15.06
C ARG A 278 -13.08 -3.36 -14.40
N VAL A 279 -14.06 -2.70 -15.00
CA VAL A 279 -15.46 -2.75 -14.56
C VAL A 279 -16.08 -4.09 -14.94
N ASP A 280 -15.88 -4.53 -16.19
CA ASP A 280 -16.35 -5.83 -16.66
C ASP A 280 -15.44 -6.94 -16.08
N PRO A 281 -15.99 -7.89 -15.31
CA PRO A 281 -15.25 -9.05 -14.82
C PRO A 281 -14.47 -9.80 -15.91
N LYS A 282 -15.01 -9.89 -17.14
CA LYS A 282 -14.38 -10.61 -18.26
C LYS A 282 -13.12 -9.94 -18.78
N GLU A 283 -13.01 -8.63 -18.62
CA GLU A 283 -11.84 -7.85 -19.02
C GLU A 283 -10.77 -7.75 -17.92
N THR A 284 -11.05 -8.28 -16.72
CA THR A 284 -10.06 -8.29 -15.65
C THR A 284 -8.87 -9.18 -16.01
N PHE A 285 -9.07 -10.23 -16.82
CA PHE A 285 -8.05 -11.20 -17.20
C PHE A 285 -7.21 -11.67 -15.99
N THR A 286 -7.87 -11.82 -14.84
CA THR A 286 -7.19 -12.13 -13.58
C THR A 286 -6.74 -13.58 -13.60
N GLN A 287 -5.44 -13.83 -13.60
CA GLN A 287 -4.93 -15.19 -13.62
C GLN A 287 -3.53 -15.33 -13.02
N GLN A 288 -3.18 -16.57 -12.68
CA GLN A 288 -1.81 -16.93 -12.42
C GLN A 288 -0.98 -16.90 -13.72
N VAL A 289 0.22 -16.35 -13.64
CA VAL A 289 1.19 -16.23 -14.75
C VAL A 289 2.58 -16.68 -14.30
N SER A 290 3.54 -16.81 -15.21
CA SER A 290 4.93 -17.07 -14.81
C SER A 290 5.58 -15.82 -14.24
N MET A 291 6.57 -16.01 -13.36
CA MET A 291 7.37 -14.91 -12.79
C MET A 291 8.10 -14.14 -13.90
N VAL A 292 8.57 -14.85 -14.93
CA VAL A 292 9.21 -14.26 -16.11
C VAL A 292 8.24 -13.35 -16.87
N LYS A 293 7.03 -13.83 -17.17
CA LYS A 293 6.02 -13.04 -17.91
C LYS A 293 5.54 -11.84 -17.11
N LEU A 294 5.26 -12.00 -15.81
CA LEU A 294 4.95 -10.85 -14.95
C LEU A 294 6.06 -9.80 -15.02
N HIS A 295 7.31 -10.22 -14.92
CA HIS A 295 8.47 -9.33 -14.97
C HIS A 295 8.59 -8.60 -16.32
N GLU A 296 8.36 -9.27 -17.45
CA GLU A 296 8.32 -8.65 -18.79
C GLU A 296 7.24 -7.56 -18.89
N VAL A 297 6.06 -7.81 -18.31
CA VAL A 297 4.91 -6.92 -18.38
C VAL A 297 5.11 -5.69 -17.49
N ILE A 298 5.46 -5.87 -16.21
CA ILE A 298 5.66 -4.74 -15.29
C ILE A 298 6.86 -3.88 -15.68
N LYS A 299 7.80 -4.42 -16.45
CA LYS A 299 8.90 -3.64 -17.01
C LYS A 299 8.43 -2.54 -17.96
N LYS A 300 7.27 -2.71 -18.60
CA LYS A 300 6.69 -1.73 -19.52
C LYS A 300 5.97 -0.58 -18.82
N ASP A 301 5.77 -0.66 -17.50
CA ASP A 301 5.15 0.42 -16.72
C ASP A 301 5.98 1.70 -16.84
N THR A 302 5.38 2.75 -17.40
CA THR A 302 6.01 4.04 -17.67
C THR A 302 6.05 4.95 -16.45
N ALA A 303 5.39 4.58 -15.34
CA ALA A 303 5.62 5.23 -14.04
C ALA A 303 7.02 4.92 -13.47
N ARG A 304 7.78 4.03 -14.12
CA ARG A 304 9.16 3.71 -13.78
C ARG A 304 10.13 4.71 -14.43
N ASP A 305 11.08 5.22 -13.67
CA ASP A 305 12.19 6.02 -14.18
C ASP A 305 13.22 5.14 -14.90
N LYS A 306 13.10 4.94 -16.23
CA LYS A 306 13.95 4.11 -17.13
C LYS A 306 15.17 3.38 -16.49
N PRO A 307 15.00 2.34 -15.66
CA PRO A 307 16.12 1.60 -15.09
C PRO A 307 16.39 0.34 -15.93
N THR A 308 17.67 -0.02 -16.07
CA THR A 308 18.14 -1.13 -16.91
C THR A 308 17.76 -2.53 -16.40
N LYS A 309 17.28 -2.70 -15.15
CA LYS A 309 16.90 -4.01 -14.58
C LYS A 309 15.86 -3.92 -13.45
N VAL A 310 14.78 -4.72 -13.52
CA VAL A 310 13.86 -4.97 -12.38
C VAL A 310 14.26 -6.28 -11.71
N LYS A 311 14.22 -6.34 -10.38
CA LYS A 311 14.27 -7.60 -9.63
C LYS A 311 13.27 -7.52 -8.49
N LEU A 312 12.29 -8.42 -8.48
CA LEU A 312 11.29 -8.51 -7.41
C LEU A 312 11.86 -9.17 -6.16
N PHE A 313 12.59 -10.28 -6.33
CA PHE A 313 13.26 -11.00 -5.25
C PHE A 313 14.78 -11.03 -5.46
N PRO A 314 15.51 -9.97 -5.08
CA PRO A 314 16.95 -9.89 -5.35
C PRO A 314 17.80 -10.86 -4.52
N ALA A 315 17.32 -11.33 -3.36
CA ALA A 315 18.06 -12.22 -2.46
C ALA A 315 18.17 -13.66 -2.97
N PHE A 316 17.08 -14.21 -3.52
CA PHE A 316 17.02 -15.62 -3.92
C PHE A 316 16.68 -15.74 -5.41
N ARG A 317 17.68 -16.10 -6.21
CA ARG A 317 17.53 -16.19 -7.68
C ARG A 317 16.46 -17.19 -8.10
N GLY A 318 16.30 -18.27 -7.36
CA GLY A 318 15.28 -19.30 -7.62
C GLY A 318 13.84 -18.80 -7.53
N CYS A 319 13.58 -17.63 -6.92
CA CYS A 319 12.26 -17.01 -6.93
C CYS A 319 11.81 -16.52 -8.33
N MET A 320 12.75 -16.37 -9.26
CA MET A 320 12.48 -15.95 -10.64
C MET A 320 12.61 -17.11 -11.64
N ASP A 321 12.88 -18.32 -11.14
CA ASP A 321 13.10 -19.51 -11.95
C ASP A 321 11.79 -20.29 -12.11
N ASP A 322 11.39 -20.54 -13.36
CA ASP A 322 10.19 -21.29 -13.68
C ASP A 322 10.28 -22.76 -13.21
N ALA A 323 11.48 -23.29 -12.94
CA ALA A 323 11.66 -24.59 -12.30
C ALA A 323 11.07 -24.67 -10.89
N ASN A 324 10.98 -23.53 -10.18
CA ASN A 324 10.34 -23.44 -8.87
C ASN A 324 8.87 -23.01 -8.96
N LYS A 325 8.28 -22.95 -10.15
CA LYS A 325 6.89 -22.49 -10.32
C LYS A 325 5.93 -23.47 -9.64
N VAL A 326 5.06 -22.94 -8.77
CA VAL A 326 3.94 -23.70 -8.18
C VAL A 326 2.63 -23.28 -8.81
N THR A 327 1.63 -24.16 -8.79
CA THR A 327 0.26 -23.82 -9.21
C THR A 327 -0.60 -23.57 -7.98
N LEU A 328 -1.14 -22.36 -7.87
CA LEU A 328 -2.10 -22.01 -6.84
C LEU A 328 -3.41 -22.75 -7.11
N LYS A 329 -3.98 -23.34 -6.06
CA LYS A 329 -5.25 -24.06 -6.09
C LYS A 329 -6.03 -23.71 -4.83
N LEU A 330 -7.36 -23.78 -4.91
CA LEU A 330 -8.18 -23.77 -3.70
C LEU A 330 -7.96 -25.09 -2.96
N SER A 331 -7.77 -25.01 -1.65
CA SER A 331 -7.74 -26.22 -0.81
C SER A 331 -9.08 -26.95 -0.94
N GLN A 332 -9.04 -28.28 -1.04
CA GLN A 332 -10.28 -29.05 -0.94
C GLN A 332 -10.83 -28.92 0.48
N PRO A 333 -12.17 -28.91 0.67
CA PRO A 333 -12.75 -28.91 2.00
C PRO A 333 -12.15 -30.08 2.79
N LYS A 334 -11.51 -29.79 3.93
CA LYS A 334 -11.10 -30.85 4.87
C LYS A 334 -12.39 -31.60 5.22
N ARG A 335 -12.50 -32.87 4.78
CA ARG A 335 -13.58 -33.75 5.25
C ARG A 335 -13.49 -33.70 6.77
N ARG A 336 -14.57 -33.29 7.45
CA ARG A 336 -14.63 -33.45 8.91
C ARG A 336 -14.36 -34.93 9.18
N ARG A 337 -13.36 -35.23 9.98
CA ARG A 337 -13.29 -36.54 10.61
C ARG A 337 -14.52 -36.61 11.50
N GLU A 338 -15.42 -37.54 11.16
CA GLU A 338 -16.41 -38.05 12.10
C GLU A 338 -15.61 -38.86 13.11
N ASP A 339 -15.22 -38.23 14.21
CA ASP A 339 -14.73 -38.90 15.43
C ASP A 339 -15.73 -38.60 16.56
#